data_AF-A0A970PFL3-F1
#
_entry.id   AF-A0A970PFL3-F1
#
_cell.length_a   1.000
_cell.length_b   1.000
_cell.length_c   1.000
_cell.angle_alpha   90.00
_cell.angle_beta   90.00
_cell.angle_gamma   90.00
#
_symmetry.space_group_name_H-M   'P 1'
#
loop_
_entity.id
_entity.type
_entity.pdbx_description
1 polymer ?
#
loop_
_entity_poly.entity_id
_entity_poly.type
_entity_poly.pdbx_seq_one_letter_code
_entity_poly.pdbx_strand_id
1 'polypeptide(L)'
;MPENRVIVYDMVLQQDMYYKGVVILSYTVRYPFFSSDSYQTTLDKINHYYKTEAYMYVKTNIRKLFQTAMVEYEYAMANNFPVRPFDVVTVYDVTYNKNCVLSLYFDRYEYTGGAHGMTSRTSDTWNIANSCQVRLSDLFLIPDDVNTFVTDAIIEQMDQMVMAEVEAFPYFENYQALVKENYNSKNFYINSRGVIVYFQLYEIAPYASGIPELLLPYGIGGPIRPRYC
;
A
#
# COMPACT_ATOMS: atom_id res chain seq x y z
N MET A 1 2.45 -16.68 -28.27
CA MET A 1 1.50 -17.42 -27.40
C MET A 1 0.55 -16.40 -26.83
N PRO A 2 -0.77 -16.68 -26.70
CA PRO A 2 -1.66 -15.74 -26.02
C PRO A 2 -1.06 -15.44 -24.65
N GLU A 3 -0.96 -14.15 -24.31
CA GLU A 3 -0.43 -13.74 -23.00
C GLU A 3 -1.18 -14.54 -21.93
N ASN A 4 -0.46 -15.35 -21.15
CA ASN A 4 -1.04 -16.06 -20.02
C ASN A 4 -1.54 -15.03 -19.01
N ARG A 5 -2.79 -14.62 -19.18
CA ARG A 5 -3.39 -13.50 -18.47
C ARG A 5 -3.86 -14.01 -17.11
N VAL A 6 -3.30 -13.46 -16.05
CA VAL A 6 -3.92 -13.62 -14.73
C VAL A 6 -5.17 -12.75 -14.70
N ILE A 7 -6.31 -13.37 -14.45
CA ILE A 7 -7.59 -12.68 -14.21
C ILE A 7 -7.66 -12.34 -12.72
N VAL A 8 -8.11 -11.13 -12.41
CA VAL A 8 -8.26 -10.63 -11.04
C VAL A 8 -9.74 -10.50 -10.74
N TYR A 9 -10.19 -11.17 -9.68
CA TYR A 9 -11.54 -11.06 -9.12
C TYR A 9 -11.48 -10.27 -7.82
N ASP A 10 -12.47 -9.40 -7.63
CA ASP A 10 -12.60 -8.59 -6.41
C ASP A 10 -13.40 -9.35 -5.35
N MET A 11 -12.80 -9.57 -4.19
CA MET A 11 -13.42 -10.20 -3.04
C MET A 11 -13.68 -9.14 -1.97
N VAL A 12 -14.84 -9.19 -1.31
CA VAL A 12 -15.26 -8.16 -0.34
C VAL A 12 -15.70 -8.79 0.97
N LEU A 13 -15.17 -8.29 2.09
CA LEU A 13 -15.72 -8.47 3.44
C LEU A 13 -16.24 -7.12 3.91
N GLN A 14 -17.53 -7.03 4.23
CA GLN A 14 -18.12 -5.77 4.70
C GLN A 14 -19.20 -6.01 5.74
N GLN A 15 -19.31 -5.10 6.72
CA GLN A 15 -20.32 -5.18 7.77
C GLN A 15 -20.46 -3.86 8.53
N ASP A 16 -21.69 -3.52 8.91
CA ASP A 16 -21.99 -2.51 9.93
C ASP A 16 -22.03 -3.18 11.33
N MET A 17 -21.34 -2.56 12.30
CA MET A 17 -21.22 -3.07 13.66
C MET A 17 -21.96 -2.17 14.65
N TYR A 18 -22.85 -2.78 15.43
CA TYR A 18 -23.78 -2.08 16.31
C TYR A 18 -23.40 -2.20 17.78
N TYR A 19 -23.58 -1.12 18.52
CA TYR A 19 -23.54 -1.09 19.98
C TYR A 19 -24.74 -0.32 20.52
N LYS A 20 -25.51 -0.92 21.43
CA LYS A 20 -26.76 -0.36 21.99
C LYS A 20 -27.76 0.13 20.91
N GLY A 21 -27.81 -0.57 19.77
CA GLY A 21 -28.73 -0.27 18.65
C GLY A 21 -28.26 0.81 17.68
N VAL A 22 -27.06 1.37 17.87
CA VAL A 22 -26.46 2.39 16.99
C VAL A 22 -25.26 1.80 16.25
N VAL A 23 -25.10 2.12 14.96
CA VAL A 23 -23.87 1.77 14.23
C VAL A 23 -22.73 2.63 14.77
N ILE A 24 -21.69 1.98 15.27
CA ILE A 24 -20.50 2.66 15.82
C ILE A 24 -19.24 2.38 15.01
N LEU A 25 -19.27 1.40 14.10
CA LEU A 25 -18.19 1.13 13.15
C LEU A 25 -18.78 0.49 11.90
N SER A 26 -18.37 0.95 10.73
CA SER A 26 -18.60 0.26 9.44
C SER A 26 -17.25 -0.12 8.84
N TYR A 27 -17.17 -1.26 8.16
CA TYR A 27 -15.96 -1.61 7.41
C TYR A 27 -16.26 -2.22 6.05
N THR A 28 -15.35 -1.97 5.11
CA THR A 28 -15.24 -2.64 3.80
C THR A 28 -13.79 -3.03 3.56
N VAL A 29 -13.51 -4.32 3.39
CA VAL A 29 -12.18 -4.86 3.08
C VAL A 29 -12.23 -5.57 1.74
N ARG A 30 -11.66 -4.94 0.72
CA ARG A 30 -11.50 -5.52 -0.62
C ARG A 30 -10.12 -6.16 -0.76
N TYR A 31 -10.07 -7.35 -1.35
CA TYR A 31 -8.82 -8.07 -1.61
C TYR A 31 -8.92 -8.90 -2.89
N PRO A 32 -7.79 -9.17 -3.58
CA PRO A 32 -7.82 -9.87 -4.86
C PRO A 32 -7.94 -11.39 -4.71
N PHE A 33 -8.54 -12.00 -5.71
CA PHE A 33 -8.41 -13.41 -6.03
C PHE A 33 -7.93 -13.57 -7.48
N PHE A 34 -6.87 -14.34 -7.69
CA PHE A 34 -6.20 -14.50 -8.97
C PHE A 34 -6.51 -15.86 -9.60
N SER A 35 -6.79 -15.86 -10.91
CA SER A 35 -6.97 -17.10 -11.68
C SER A 35 -6.17 -17.10 -12.97
N SER A 36 -5.65 -18.26 -13.35
CA SER A 36 -4.93 -18.46 -14.60
C SER A 36 -4.92 -19.92 -15.01
N ASP A 37 -5.14 -20.19 -16.30
CA ASP A 37 -5.05 -21.56 -16.85
C ASP A 37 -3.65 -22.18 -16.70
N SER A 38 -2.60 -21.35 -16.63
CA SER A 38 -1.21 -21.82 -16.62
C SER A 38 -0.54 -21.76 -15.24
N TYR A 39 -1.05 -20.94 -14.32
CA TYR A 39 -0.37 -20.66 -13.04
C TYR A 39 -1.28 -20.88 -11.82
N GLN A 40 -2.42 -21.58 -11.94
CA GLN A 40 -3.39 -21.68 -10.84
C GLN A 40 -2.76 -22.22 -9.54
N THR A 41 -1.94 -23.27 -9.60
CA THR A 41 -1.33 -23.87 -8.40
C THR A 41 -0.41 -22.92 -7.63
N THR A 42 0.34 -22.06 -8.33
CA THR A 42 1.18 -21.05 -7.67
C THR A 42 0.36 -19.84 -7.21
N LEU A 43 -0.67 -19.45 -7.98
CA LEU A 43 -1.62 -18.42 -7.59
C LEU A 43 -2.45 -18.81 -6.37
N ASP A 44 -2.78 -20.09 -6.18
CA ASP A 44 -3.54 -20.55 -5.02
C ASP A 44 -2.85 -20.24 -3.69
N LYS A 45 -1.50 -20.27 -3.67
CA LYS A 45 -0.72 -19.85 -2.49
C LYS A 45 -0.87 -18.35 -2.22
N ILE A 46 -0.82 -17.53 -3.26
CA ILE A 46 -0.98 -16.07 -3.18
C ILE A 46 -2.43 -15.72 -2.79
N ASN A 47 -3.42 -16.41 -3.35
CA ASN A 47 -4.82 -16.28 -2.99
C ASN A 47 -5.08 -16.66 -1.53
N HIS A 48 -4.46 -17.75 -1.06
CA HIS A 48 -4.55 -18.16 0.34
C HIS A 48 -3.93 -17.11 1.27
N TYR A 49 -2.79 -16.51 0.88
CA TYR A 49 -2.18 -15.40 1.59
C TYR A 49 -3.15 -14.22 1.73
N TYR A 50 -3.68 -13.68 0.63
CA TYR A 50 -4.58 -12.51 0.70
C TYR A 50 -5.89 -12.79 1.42
N LYS A 51 -6.47 -13.98 1.24
CA LYS A 51 -7.63 -14.40 2.03
C LYS A 51 -7.28 -14.43 3.52
N THR A 52 -6.13 -14.99 3.90
CA THR A 52 -5.73 -15.05 5.31
C THR A 52 -5.52 -13.66 5.89
N GLU A 53 -4.81 -12.78 5.19
CA GLU A 53 -4.58 -11.39 5.62
C GLU A 53 -5.91 -10.64 5.82
N ALA A 54 -6.84 -10.72 4.86
CA ALA A 54 -8.14 -10.06 4.97
C ALA A 54 -8.96 -10.56 6.17
N TYR A 55 -9.04 -11.89 6.36
CA TYR A 55 -9.78 -12.47 7.48
C TYR A 55 -9.10 -12.20 8.84
N MET A 56 -7.77 -12.18 8.88
CA MET A 56 -7.03 -11.85 10.10
C MET A 56 -7.23 -10.39 10.47
N TYR A 57 -7.10 -9.46 9.52
CA TYR A 57 -7.35 -8.03 9.75
C TYR A 57 -8.75 -7.77 10.32
N VAL A 58 -9.79 -8.44 9.81
CA VAL A 58 -11.15 -8.36 10.39
C VAL A 58 -11.20 -8.95 11.80
N LYS A 59 -10.59 -10.12 12.03
CA LYS A 59 -10.63 -10.80 13.33
C LYS A 59 -9.83 -10.09 14.42
N THR A 60 -8.78 -9.33 14.06
CA THR A 60 -7.89 -8.66 15.02
C THR A 60 -8.13 -7.16 15.04
N ASN A 61 -7.82 -6.47 13.95
CA ASN A 61 -7.76 -5.01 13.92
C ASN A 61 -9.16 -4.39 13.97
N ILE A 62 -10.08 -4.85 13.12
CA ILE A 62 -11.47 -4.36 13.13
C ILE A 62 -12.13 -4.64 14.49
N ARG A 63 -11.91 -5.82 15.08
CA ARG A 63 -12.44 -6.12 16.42
C ARG A 63 -11.87 -5.20 17.51
N LYS A 64 -10.58 -4.87 17.45
CA LYS A 64 -9.95 -3.91 18.37
C LYS A 64 -10.55 -2.51 18.16
N LEU A 65 -10.69 -2.06 16.91
CA LEU A 65 -11.32 -0.78 16.58
C LEU A 65 -12.77 -0.72 17.06
N PHE A 66 -13.52 -1.82 16.95
CA PHE A 66 -14.89 -1.88 17.47
C PHE A 66 -14.93 -1.71 19.00
N GLN A 67 -14.00 -2.32 19.73
CA GLN A 67 -13.88 -2.11 21.19
C GLN A 67 -13.54 -0.64 21.51
N THR A 68 -12.64 -0.02 20.76
CA THR A 68 -12.34 1.42 20.89
C THR A 68 -13.57 2.28 20.59
N ALA A 69 -14.32 1.97 19.52
CA ALA A 69 -15.53 2.69 19.17
C ALA A 69 -16.63 2.58 20.26
N MET A 70 -16.69 1.46 20.99
CA MET A 70 -17.59 1.34 22.15
C MET A 70 -17.20 2.30 23.28
N VAL A 71 -15.90 2.47 23.55
CA VAL A 71 -15.40 3.43 24.56
C VAL A 71 -15.71 4.86 24.14
N GLU A 72 -15.43 5.22 22.88
CA GLU A 72 -15.75 6.55 22.32
C GLU A 72 -17.25 6.83 22.34
N TYR A 73 -18.08 5.82 22.08
CA TYR A 73 -19.53 5.92 22.20
C TYR A 73 -19.96 6.30 23.63
N GLU A 74 -19.49 5.57 24.65
CA GLU A 74 -19.86 5.88 26.05
C GLU A 74 -19.37 7.27 26.46
N TYR A 75 -18.17 7.66 26.03
CA TYR A 75 -17.64 9.01 26.26
C TYR A 75 -18.51 10.08 25.60
N ALA A 76 -18.90 9.90 24.33
CA ALA A 76 -19.75 10.85 23.62
C ALA A 76 -21.11 11.00 24.31
N MET A 77 -21.74 9.89 24.72
CA MET A 77 -23.01 9.91 25.43
C MET A 77 -22.92 10.60 26.80
N ALA A 78 -21.87 10.32 27.58
CA ALA A 78 -21.65 10.94 28.89
C ALA A 78 -21.43 12.46 28.82
N ASN A 79 -20.88 12.96 27.71
CA ASN A 79 -20.58 14.37 27.50
C ASN A 79 -21.59 15.07 26.55
N ASN A 80 -22.66 14.38 26.16
CA ASN A 80 -23.68 14.89 25.24
C ASN A 80 -23.10 15.36 23.89
N PHE A 81 -22.09 14.66 23.39
CA PHE A 81 -21.50 14.83 22.06
C PHE A 81 -22.19 13.95 21.03
N PRO A 82 -22.17 14.33 19.73
CA PRO A 82 -22.64 13.45 18.68
C PRO A 82 -21.76 12.21 18.59
N VAL A 83 -22.40 11.04 18.49
CA VAL A 83 -21.71 9.78 18.18
C VAL A 83 -21.15 9.87 16.77
N ARG A 84 -19.84 9.62 16.63
CA ARG A 84 -19.14 9.59 15.35
C ARG A 84 -18.76 8.14 15.06
N PRO A 85 -19.48 7.44 14.16
CA PRO A 85 -19.14 6.08 13.81
C PRO A 85 -17.74 6.03 13.20
N PHE A 86 -16.99 4.99 13.55
CA PHE A 86 -15.73 4.69 12.88
C PHE A 86 -16.03 4.17 11.47
N ASP A 87 -15.11 4.41 10.54
CA ASP A 87 -15.23 3.90 9.18
C ASP A 87 -13.88 3.36 8.71
N VAL A 88 -13.87 2.16 8.15
CA VAL A 88 -12.66 1.48 7.70
C VAL A 88 -12.84 0.98 6.28
N VAL A 89 -12.01 1.46 5.37
CA VAL A 89 -12.04 1.07 3.95
C VAL A 89 -10.67 0.58 3.54
N THR A 90 -10.58 -0.67 3.09
CA THR A 90 -9.39 -1.22 2.44
C THR A 90 -9.70 -1.48 0.97
N VAL A 91 -8.92 -0.86 0.08
CA VAL A 91 -8.96 -1.07 -1.37
C VAL A 91 -7.60 -1.54 -1.84
N TYR A 92 -7.54 -2.18 -3.01
CA TYR A 92 -6.29 -2.57 -3.65
C TYR A 92 -6.26 -2.16 -5.12
N ASP A 93 -5.06 -1.99 -5.66
CA ASP A 93 -4.83 -1.73 -7.08
C ASP A 93 -3.74 -2.67 -7.61
N VAL A 94 -4.00 -3.33 -8.75
CA VAL A 94 -3.01 -4.18 -9.42
C VAL A 94 -2.25 -3.35 -10.44
N THR A 95 -1.04 -2.97 -10.07
CA THR A 95 -0.18 -2.04 -10.80
C THR A 95 0.66 -2.72 -11.88
N TYR A 96 0.86 -4.03 -11.77
CA TYR A 96 1.55 -4.84 -12.77
C TYR A 96 1.03 -6.28 -12.81
N ASN A 97 0.83 -6.82 -14.01
CA ASN A 97 0.37 -8.20 -14.23
C ASN A 97 0.84 -8.70 -15.59
N LYS A 98 2.15 -8.91 -15.74
CA LYS A 98 2.84 -9.34 -16.97
C LYS A 98 4.10 -10.13 -16.62
N ASN A 99 4.64 -10.92 -17.56
CA ASN A 99 5.97 -11.55 -17.43
C ASN A 99 6.16 -12.45 -16.20
N CYS A 100 5.09 -13.13 -15.78
CA CYS A 100 5.05 -13.88 -14.52
C CYS A 100 5.32 -13.02 -13.26
N VAL A 101 4.99 -11.72 -13.33
CA VAL A 101 5.09 -10.80 -12.21
C VAL A 101 3.73 -10.18 -11.96
N LEU A 102 3.33 -10.19 -10.70
CA LEU A 102 2.14 -9.52 -10.20
C LEU A 102 2.58 -8.50 -9.16
N SER A 103 2.17 -7.24 -9.31
CA SER A 103 2.43 -6.19 -8.33
C SER A 103 1.15 -5.44 -8.02
N LEU A 104 0.98 -5.10 -6.75
CA LEU A 104 -0.20 -4.43 -6.23
C LEU A 104 0.13 -3.68 -4.94
N TYR A 105 -0.72 -2.71 -4.61
CA TYR A 105 -0.76 -2.10 -3.30
C TYR A 105 -2.17 -2.16 -2.70
N PHE A 106 -2.24 -2.01 -1.40
CA PHE A 106 -3.45 -1.84 -0.62
C PHE A 106 -3.41 -0.47 0.06
N ASP A 107 -4.46 0.31 -0.10
CA ASP A 107 -4.72 1.48 0.71
C ASP A 107 -5.77 1.14 1.76
N ARG A 108 -5.42 1.40 3.02
CA ARG A 108 -6.28 1.22 4.16
C ARG A 108 -6.54 2.56 4.82
N TYR A 109 -7.76 3.06 4.64
CA TYR A 109 -8.31 4.22 5.31
C TYR A 109 -8.99 3.81 6.62
N GLU A 110 -8.67 4.50 7.71
CA GLU A 110 -9.33 4.36 9.01
C GLU A 110 -9.74 5.74 9.54
N TYR A 111 -11.03 5.94 9.78
CA TYR A 111 -11.59 7.08 10.49
C TYR A 111 -12.01 6.66 11.90
N THR A 112 -11.48 7.33 12.92
CA THR A 112 -11.73 7.00 14.33
C THR A 112 -12.31 8.19 15.12
N GLY A 113 -13.16 9.00 14.49
CA GLY A 113 -13.87 10.11 15.15
C GLY A 113 -13.14 11.45 15.23
N GLY A 114 -11.92 11.55 14.70
CA GLY A 114 -11.09 12.76 14.64
C GLY A 114 -11.54 13.77 13.58
N ALA A 115 -10.64 14.71 13.24
CA ALA A 115 -10.89 15.71 12.19
C ALA A 115 -10.88 15.11 10.77
N HIS A 116 -10.05 14.09 10.55
CA HIS A 116 -9.98 13.31 9.31
C HIS A 116 -9.57 11.87 9.64
N GLY A 117 -9.69 10.99 8.65
CA GLY A 117 -9.15 9.64 8.75
C GLY A 117 -7.67 9.59 8.36
N MET A 118 -7.07 8.43 8.49
CA MET A 118 -5.68 8.16 8.13
C MET A 118 -5.63 7.05 7.10
N THR A 119 -4.85 7.24 6.04
CA THR A 119 -4.55 6.18 5.07
C THR A 119 -3.14 5.66 5.28
N SER A 120 -3.02 4.34 5.29
CA SER A 120 -1.73 3.64 5.23
C SER A 120 -1.69 2.78 3.96
N ARG A 121 -0.48 2.62 3.39
CA ARG A 121 -0.27 1.77 2.21
C ARG A 121 0.68 0.62 2.48
N THR A 122 0.29 -0.57 2.04
CA THR A 122 1.16 -1.74 1.94
C THR A 122 1.21 -2.22 0.50
N SER A 123 2.27 -2.89 0.09
CA SER A 123 2.39 -3.41 -1.26
C SER A 123 3.07 -4.76 -1.30
N ASP A 124 2.82 -5.48 -2.37
CA ASP A 124 3.48 -6.74 -2.68
C ASP A 124 3.86 -6.79 -4.15
N THR A 125 5.00 -7.42 -4.42
CA THR A 125 5.39 -7.81 -5.77
C THR A 125 5.75 -9.30 -5.75
N TRP A 126 5.12 -10.09 -6.60
CA TRP A 126 5.21 -11.53 -6.64
C TRP A 126 5.83 -12.02 -7.95
N ASN A 127 6.76 -12.96 -7.84
CA ASN A 127 7.07 -13.89 -8.89
C ASN A 127 6.03 -15.02 -8.86
N ILE A 128 5.13 -15.06 -9.83
CA ILE A 128 4.05 -16.06 -9.86
C ILE A 128 4.55 -17.43 -10.35
N ALA A 129 5.73 -17.52 -10.96
CA ALA A 129 6.28 -18.80 -11.41
C ALA A 129 6.65 -19.73 -10.23
N ASN A 130 6.92 -19.16 -9.05
CA ASN A 130 7.27 -19.90 -7.84
C ASN A 130 6.55 -19.43 -6.56
N SER A 131 5.65 -18.45 -6.65
CA SER A 131 4.92 -17.84 -5.52
C SER A 131 5.81 -17.12 -4.51
N CYS A 132 6.97 -16.61 -4.92
CA CYS A 132 7.88 -15.87 -4.03
C CYS A 132 7.66 -14.36 -4.13
N GLN A 133 7.76 -13.65 -3.01
CA GLN A 133 7.87 -12.20 -3.03
C GLN A 133 9.20 -11.78 -3.65
N VAL A 134 9.14 -10.77 -4.52
CA VAL A 134 10.29 -10.07 -5.08
C VAL A 134 10.71 -9.02 -4.07
N ARG A 135 11.99 -8.99 -3.70
CA ARG A 135 12.52 -7.89 -2.88
C ARG A 135 13.01 -6.78 -3.79
N LEU A 136 13.01 -5.55 -3.29
CA LEU A 136 13.50 -4.40 -4.04
C LEU A 136 14.92 -4.64 -4.58
N SER A 137 15.80 -5.23 -3.77
CA SER A 137 17.18 -5.55 -4.16
C SER A 137 17.29 -6.56 -5.31
N ASP A 138 16.30 -7.43 -5.48
CA ASP A 138 16.31 -8.42 -6.57
C ASP A 138 16.07 -7.75 -7.94
N LEU A 139 15.69 -6.47 -7.95
CA LEU A 139 15.49 -5.66 -9.15
C LEU A 139 16.72 -4.83 -9.53
N PHE A 140 17.86 -4.98 -8.86
CA PHE A 140 19.08 -4.22 -9.17
C PHE A 140 20.26 -5.17 -9.41
N LEU A 141 21.11 -4.82 -10.38
CA LEU A 141 22.28 -5.63 -10.75
C LEU A 141 23.61 -5.09 -10.18
N ILE A 142 23.68 -3.81 -9.80
CA ILE A 142 24.96 -3.06 -9.75
C ILE A 142 25.31 -2.42 -8.39
N PRO A 143 24.39 -1.98 -7.51
CA PRO A 143 24.83 -1.50 -6.21
C PRO A 143 24.93 -2.65 -5.20
N ASP A 144 26.09 -2.75 -4.53
CA ASP A 144 26.29 -3.58 -3.34
C ASP A 144 25.32 -3.17 -2.21
N ASP A 145 24.95 -1.88 -2.15
CA ASP A 145 23.93 -1.32 -1.27
C ASP A 145 22.80 -0.65 -2.06
N VAL A 146 21.77 -1.44 -2.36
CA VAL A 146 20.57 -0.98 -3.08
C VAL A 146 19.82 0.09 -2.29
N ASN A 147 19.82 0.05 -0.95
CA ASN A 147 19.04 1.00 -0.16
C ASN A 147 19.62 2.41 -0.28
N THR A 148 20.93 2.54 -0.10
CA THR A 148 21.63 3.82 -0.25
C THR A 148 21.45 4.37 -1.67
N PHE A 149 21.63 3.52 -2.68
CA PHE A 149 21.40 3.90 -4.08
C PHE A 149 19.98 4.46 -4.31
N VAL A 150 18.96 3.77 -3.80
CA VAL A 150 17.56 4.18 -3.95
C VAL A 150 17.29 5.50 -3.24
N THR A 151 17.76 5.66 -1.99
CA THR A 151 17.56 6.92 -1.25
C THR A 151 18.26 8.09 -1.91
N ASP A 152 19.48 7.90 -2.41
CA ASP A 152 20.23 8.96 -3.08
C ASP A 152 19.58 9.35 -4.41
N ALA A 153 19.09 8.36 -5.19
CA ALA A 153 18.35 8.62 -6.42
C ALA A 153 17.00 9.34 -6.19
N ILE A 154 16.35 9.09 -5.05
CA ILE A 154 15.14 9.83 -4.66
C ILE A 154 15.49 11.27 -4.28
N ILE A 155 16.54 11.46 -3.46
CA ILE A 155 16.99 12.80 -3.06
C ILE A 155 17.40 13.61 -4.28
N GLU A 156 18.15 13.03 -5.21
CA GLU A 156 18.56 13.70 -6.45
C GLU A 156 17.35 14.17 -7.27
N GLN A 157 16.32 13.33 -7.42
CA GLN A 157 15.09 13.71 -8.11
C GLN A 157 14.38 14.88 -7.43
N MET A 158 14.34 14.90 -6.10
CA MET A 158 13.71 15.99 -5.33
C MET A 158 14.53 17.27 -5.41
N ASP A 159 15.86 17.18 -5.33
CA ASP A 159 16.78 18.32 -5.51
C ASP A 159 16.60 18.96 -6.90
N GLN A 160 16.43 18.14 -7.95
CA GLN A 160 16.14 18.63 -9.30
C GLN A 160 14.80 19.37 -9.39
N MET A 161 13.77 18.94 -8.65
CA MET A 161 12.49 19.68 -8.58
C MET A 161 12.65 21.05 -7.91
N VAL A 162 13.47 21.13 -6.86
CA VAL A 162 13.78 22.40 -6.19
C VAL A 162 14.54 23.33 -7.15
N MET A 163 15.56 22.82 -7.84
CA MET A 163 16.36 23.61 -8.79
C MET A 163 15.55 24.10 -10.00
N ALA A 164 14.53 23.35 -10.41
CA ALA A 164 13.64 23.71 -11.50
C ALA A 164 12.56 24.74 -11.10
N GLU A 165 12.57 25.24 -9.86
CA GLU A 165 11.58 26.18 -9.31
C GLU A 165 10.13 25.74 -9.54
N VAL A 166 9.87 24.43 -9.37
CA VAL A 166 8.52 23.89 -9.54
C VAL A 166 7.57 24.62 -8.58
N GLU A 167 6.56 25.29 -9.15
CA GLU A 167 5.65 26.23 -8.47
C GLU A 167 4.96 25.62 -7.22
N ALA A 168 4.83 24.30 -7.17
CA ALA A 168 4.37 23.56 -6.02
C ALA A 168 5.35 22.42 -5.67
N PHE A 169 6.34 22.70 -4.83
CA PHE A 169 7.16 21.67 -4.18
C PHE A 169 6.35 21.06 -3.02
N PRO A 170 5.89 19.80 -3.10
CA PRO A 170 4.88 19.26 -2.19
C PRO A 170 5.46 18.66 -0.91
N TYR A 171 6.78 18.75 -0.70
CA TYR A 171 7.52 18.07 0.36
C TYR A 171 7.99 19.04 1.45
N PHE A 172 8.31 18.51 2.63
CA PHE A 172 8.86 19.31 3.72
C PHE A 172 10.28 19.82 3.40
N GLU A 173 10.66 20.97 3.97
CA GLU A 173 11.97 21.58 3.73
C GLU A 173 13.16 20.66 4.07
N ASN A 174 13.01 19.80 5.08
CA ASN A 174 14.02 18.83 5.51
C ASN A 174 13.89 17.45 4.83
N TYR A 175 13.29 17.38 3.64
CA TYR A 175 13.00 16.12 2.94
C TYR A 175 14.20 15.19 2.80
N GLN A 176 15.42 15.70 2.60
CA GLN A 176 16.62 14.85 2.44
C GLN A 176 16.89 13.98 3.67
N ALA A 177 16.69 14.54 4.87
CA ALA A 177 16.81 13.80 6.12
C ALA A 177 15.64 12.83 6.30
N LEU A 178 14.42 13.30 6.02
CA LEU A 178 13.20 12.49 6.17
C LEU A 178 13.16 11.29 5.22
N VAL A 179 13.67 11.43 3.99
CA VAL A 179 13.83 10.32 3.05
C VAL A 179 14.70 9.24 3.66
N LYS A 180 15.85 9.59 4.26
CA LYS A 180 16.75 8.62 4.88
C LYS A 180 16.17 7.98 6.15
N GLU A 181 15.46 8.78 6.95
CA GLU A 181 14.85 8.34 8.21
C GLU A 181 13.66 7.40 7.99
N ASN A 182 12.79 7.73 7.04
CA ASN A 182 11.51 7.05 6.83
C ASN A 182 11.56 6.02 5.69
N TYR A 183 12.68 5.89 4.98
CA TYR A 183 12.80 4.91 3.90
C TYR A 183 12.63 3.47 4.42
N ASN A 184 11.79 2.72 3.71
CA ASN A 184 11.57 1.31 3.95
C ASN A 184 11.62 0.56 2.62
N SER A 185 12.56 -0.37 2.48
CA SER A 185 12.75 -1.15 1.25
C SER A 185 11.59 -2.10 0.91
N LYS A 186 10.59 -2.22 1.79
CA LYS A 186 9.33 -2.92 1.53
C LYS A 186 8.24 -2.01 0.95
N ASN A 187 8.39 -0.68 1.08
CA ASN A 187 7.43 0.29 0.57
C ASN A 187 7.68 0.56 -0.91
N PHE A 188 7.49 -0.47 -1.72
CA PHE A 188 7.58 -0.35 -3.17
C PHE A 188 6.59 -1.25 -3.89
N TYR A 189 6.20 -0.82 -5.09
CA TYR A 189 5.53 -1.67 -6.06
C TYR A 189 6.13 -1.38 -7.44
N ILE A 190 5.71 -2.10 -8.47
CA ILE A 190 6.20 -1.87 -9.84
C ILE A 190 5.05 -1.59 -10.79
N ASN A 191 5.35 -0.88 -11.88
CA ASN A 191 4.43 -0.73 -13.00
C ASN A 191 5.20 -0.85 -14.33
N SER A 192 4.56 -0.49 -15.45
CA SER A 192 5.20 -0.61 -16.77
C SER A 192 6.40 0.33 -16.98
N ARG A 193 6.56 1.38 -16.16
CA ARG A 193 7.62 2.39 -16.26
C ARG A 193 8.83 2.08 -15.39
N GLY A 194 8.62 1.48 -14.21
CA GLY A 194 9.70 1.25 -13.26
C GLY A 194 9.23 0.78 -11.89
N VAL A 195 10.12 0.93 -10.92
CA VAL A 195 9.83 0.73 -9.50
C VAL A 195 9.27 2.03 -8.93
N ILE A 196 8.14 1.97 -8.24
CA ILE A 196 7.60 3.06 -7.44
C ILE A 196 7.97 2.80 -5.99
N VAL A 197 8.77 3.68 -5.39
CA VAL A 197 8.98 3.74 -3.95
C VAL A 197 8.01 4.76 -3.37
N TYR A 198 7.40 4.45 -2.24
CA TYR A 198 6.45 5.37 -1.61
C TYR A 198 6.74 5.59 -0.12
N PHE A 199 6.25 6.71 0.38
CA PHE A 199 6.32 7.10 1.78
C PHE A 199 4.90 7.22 2.34
N GLN A 200 4.68 6.82 3.58
CA GLN A 200 3.39 6.95 4.24
C GLN A 200 2.99 8.42 4.40
N LEU A 201 1.71 8.67 4.70
CA LEU A 201 1.25 10.01 5.05
C LEU A 201 2.14 10.64 6.13
N TYR A 202 2.48 11.91 5.95
CA TYR A 202 3.33 12.71 6.85
C TYR A 202 4.81 12.32 6.92
N GLU A 203 5.28 11.28 6.24
CA GLU A 203 6.70 10.89 6.36
C GLU A 203 7.63 11.90 5.70
N ILE A 204 7.28 12.43 4.52
CA ILE A 204 8.12 13.41 3.79
C ILE A 204 7.35 14.62 3.25
N ALA A 205 6.04 14.65 3.43
CA ALA A 205 5.15 15.67 2.90
C ALA A 205 3.91 15.89 3.78
N PRO A 206 3.26 17.07 3.76
CA PRO A 206 2.00 17.30 4.46
C PRO A 206 0.88 16.34 4.00
N TYR A 207 -0.14 16.16 4.84
CA TYR A 207 -1.31 15.31 4.54
C TYR A 207 -1.95 15.57 3.17
N ALA A 208 -2.04 16.85 2.78
CA ALA A 208 -2.68 17.27 1.53
C ALA A 208 -1.97 16.72 0.28
N SER A 209 -0.69 16.36 0.39
CA SER A 209 0.08 15.75 -0.69
C SER A 209 -0.23 14.25 -0.89
N GLY A 210 -1.02 13.64 0.01
CA GLY A 210 -1.29 12.21 -0.01
C GLY A 210 -0.05 11.38 0.30
N ILE A 211 -0.04 10.13 -0.18
CA ILE A 211 1.11 9.21 -0.09
C ILE A 211 2.08 9.56 -1.23
N PRO A 212 3.28 10.07 -0.95
CA PRO A 212 4.23 10.41 -2.00
C PRO A 212 4.76 9.17 -2.72
N GLU A 213 4.88 9.26 -4.04
CA GLU A 213 5.35 8.19 -4.91
C GLU A 213 6.50 8.67 -5.79
N LEU A 214 7.61 7.93 -5.80
CA LEU A 214 8.83 8.27 -6.51
C LEU A 214 9.16 7.14 -7.49
N LEU A 215 9.23 7.48 -8.78
CA LEU A 215 9.50 6.53 -9.85
C LEU A 215 11.01 6.39 -10.10
N LEU A 216 11.51 5.17 -9.94
CA LEU A 216 12.81 4.75 -10.45
C LEU A 216 12.59 4.04 -11.79
N PRO A 217 12.84 4.71 -12.93
CA PRO A 217 12.56 4.15 -14.24
C PRO A 217 13.44 2.93 -14.53
N TYR A 218 12.89 1.94 -15.24
CA TYR A 218 13.70 0.83 -15.73
C TYR A 218 14.75 1.34 -16.73
N GLY A 219 16.00 0.86 -16.64
CA GLY A 219 17.03 1.26 -17.58
C GLY A 219 18.45 0.99 -17.10
N ILE A 220 19.41 1.48 -17.88
CA ILE A 220 20.84 1.41 -17.55
C ILE A 220 21.09 2.19 -16.26
N GLY A 221 21.70 1.54 -15.26
CA GLY A 221 21.95 2.12 -13.95
C GLY A 221 20.75 2.16 -13.01
N GLY A 222 19.54 1.86 -13.50
CA GLY A 222 18.31 1.77 -12.71
C GLY A 222 17.90 0.32 -12.42
N PRO A 223 16.67 0.12 -11.91
CA PRO A 223 16.12 -1.22 -11.75
C PRO A 223 15.97 -1.95 -13.09
N ILE A 224 16.09 -3.27 -13.07
CA ILE A 224 15.76 -4.13 -14.20
C ILE A 224 14.26 -4.46 -14.19
N ARG A 225 13.68 -4.58 -15.39
CA ARG A 225 12.30 -5.03 -15.53
C ARG A 225 12.24 -6.53 -15.21
N PRO A 226 11.49 -6.97 -14.18
CA PRO A 226 11.45 -8.36 -13.81
C PRO A 226 10.71 -9.19 -14.87
N ARG A 227 11.24 -10.39 -15.11
CA ARG A 227 10.69 -11.37 -16.04
C ARG A 227 11.04 -12.77 -15.55
N TYR A 228 10.02 -13.54 -15.18
CA TYR A 228 10.19 -14.93 -14.70
C TYR A 228 9.59 -15.97 -15.65
N CYS A 229 8.93 -15.48 -16.71
CA CYS A 229 8.59 -16.13 -17.97
C CYS A 229 8.48 -15.00 -19.04
#